data_AF-A0A1F5K936-F1
#
_entry.id   AF-A0A1F5K936-F1
#
_cell.length_a   1.000
_cell.length_b   1.000
_cell.length_c   1.000
_cell.angle_alpha   90.00
_cell.angle_beta   90.00
_cell.angle_gamma   90.00
#
_symmetry.space_group_name_H-M   'P 1'
#
loop_
_entity.id
_entity.type
_entity.pdbx_description
1 polymer ?
#
loop_
_entity_poly.entity_id
_entity_poly.type
_entity_poly.pdbx_seq_one_letter_code
_entity_poly.pdbx_strand_id
1 'polypeptide(L)'
;MPKPKLDKKVNIPSEIIPKLLTNSEMRMLKNRWEIANLLEDGLSIRNIAKQVKVGTDTVVRTARMVEKGDIKKVIRKSSEKLPFKTNTPWIFGKHE
;
A
#
# COMPACT_ATOMS: atom_id res chain seq x y z
N MET A 1 -39.58 -4.10 19.59
CA MET A 1 -38.55 -4.48 18.58
C MET A 1 -37.28 -4.89 19.32
N PRO A 2 -36.68 -6.05 19.03
CA PRO A 2 -35.40 -6.43 19.64
C PRO A 2 -34.30 -5.46 19.17
N LYS A 3 -33.47 -4.99 20.10
CA LYS A 3 -32.34 -4.09 19.80
C LYS A 3 -31.35 -4.81 18.86
N PRO A 4 -30.91 -4.19 17.76
CA PRO A 4 -29.94 -4.80 16.87
C PRO A 4 -28.63 -5.06 17.62
N LYS A 5 -28.13 -6.30 17.54
CA LYS A 5 -26.82 -6.68 18.09
C LYS A 5 -25.72 -5.98 17.26
N LEU A 6 -24.84 -5.26 17.96
CA LEU A 6 -23.78 -4.43 17.36
C LEU A 6 -22.62 -5.29 16.80
N ASP A 7 -22.38 -6.45 17.40
CA ASP A 7 -21.24 -7.30 17.02
C ASP A 7 -21.66 -8.35 15.98
N LYS A 8 -21.60 -7.95 14.71
CA LYS A 8 -21.68 -8.88 13.57
C LYS A 8 -20.29 -9.03 12.97
N LYS A 9 -19.77 -10.26 12.92
CA LYS A 9 -18.61 -10.58 12.08
C LYS A 9 -19.07 -10.54 10.62
N VAL A 10 -18.72 -9.45 9.92
CA VAL A 10 -19.07 -9.26 8.51
C VAL A 10 -17.92 -9.79 7.65
N ASN A 11 -18.22 -10.74 6.76
CA ASN A 11 -17.31 -11.14 5.71
C ASN A 11 -17.66 -10.36 4.44
N ILE A 12 -16.69 -9.67 3.84
CA ILE A 12 -16.90 -8.83 2.65
C ILE A 12 -16.40 -9.61 1.44
N PRO A 13 -17.28 -9.98 0.48
CA PRO A 13 -16.86 -10.64 -0.75
C PRO A 13 -15.92 -9.77 -1.58
N SER A 14 -14.91 -10.35 -2.23
CA SER A 14 -13.93 -9.61 -3.04
C SER A 14 -14.57 -8.87 -4.23
N GLU A 15 -15.63 -9.44 -4.80
CA GLU A 15 -16.27 -8.94 -6.02
C GLU A 15 -17.07 -7.65 -5.77
N ILE A 16 -17.42 -7.38 -4.51
CA ILE A 16 -18.18 -6.18 -4.15
C ILE A 16 -17.29 -4.98 -3.89
N ILE A 17 -16.01 -5.20 -3.55
CA ILE A 17 -15.07 -4.12 -3.22
C ILE A 17 -14.98 -3.08 -4.34
N PRO A 18 -14.83 -3.45 -5.63
CA PRO A 18 -14.79 -2.45 -6.71
C PRO A 18 -16.08 -1.67 -6.88
N LYS A 19 -17.23 -2.24 -6.48
CA LYS A 19 -18.54 -1.59 -6.55
C LYS A 19 -18.79 -0.63 -5.39
N LEU A 20 -18.11 -0.84 -4.26
CA LEU A 20 -18.20 0.01 -3.08
C LEU A 20 -17.26 1.21 -3.12
N LEU A 21 -16.19 1.13 -3.92
CA LEU A 21 -15.21 2.20 -4.06
C LEU A 21 -15.63 3.18 -5.15
N THR A 22 -15.37 4.46 -4.91
CA THR A 22 -15.44 5.47 -5.95
C THR A 22 -14.30 5.30 -6.96
N ASN A 23 -14.44 5.91 -8.14
CA ASN A 23 -13.40 5.90 -9.18
C ASN A 23 -12.06 6.49 -8.68
N SER A 24 -12.10 7.51 -7.82
CA SER A 24 -10.90 8.14 -7.25
C SER A 24 -10.21 7.22 -6.25
N GLU A 25 -10.97 6.51 -5.40
CA GLU A 25 -10.45 5.54 -4.45
C GLU A 25 -9.86 4.32 -5.16
N MET A 26 -10.51 3.82 -6.21
CA MET A 26 -9.99 2.73 -7.03
C MET A 26 -8.66 3.11 -7.70
N ARG A 27 -8.58 4.32 -8.27
CA ARG A 27 -7.33 4.85 -8.82
C ARG A 27 -6.25 4.96 -7.75
N MET A 28 -6.60 5.44 -6.56
CA MET A 28 -5.65 5.53 -5.45
C MET A 28 -5.16 4.16 -4.98
N LEU A 29 -6.03 3.15 -4.97
CA LEU A 29 -5.66 1.77 -4.64
C LEU A 29 -4.63 1.24 -5.64
N LYS A 30 -4.89 1.41 -6.95
CA LYS A 30 -3.96 1.03 -8.02
C LYS A 30 -2.61 1.75 -7.88
N ASN A 31 -2.62 3.06 -7.67
CA ASN A 31 -1.41 3.85 -7.52
C ASN A 31 -0.57 3.39 -6.31
N ARG A 32 -1.22 3.07 -5.17
CA ARG A 32 -0.51 2.55 -3.98
C ARG A 32 0.10 1.17 -4.23
N TRP A 33 -0.57 0.32 -4.98
CA TRP A 33 -0.02 -0.99 -5.36
C TRP A 33 1.20 -0.84 -6.28
N GLU A 34 1.12 0.04 -7.28
CA GLU A 34 2.24 0.34 -8.17
C GLU A 34 3.44 0.92 -7.41
N ILE A 35 3.20 1.84 -6.47
CA ILE A 35 4.24 2.36 -5.57
C ILE A 35 4.91 1.22 -4.79
N ALA A 36 4.14 0.28 -4.24
CA ALA A 36 4.68 -0.83 -3.46
C ALA A 36 5.64 -1.71 -4.31
N ASN A 37 5.27 -2.01 -5.55
CA ASN A 37 6.11 -2.77 -6.48
C ASN A 37 7.39 -2.01 -6.84
N LEU A 38 7.29 -0.72 -7.18
CA LEU A 38 8.46 0.09 -7.53
C LEU A 38 9.41 0.34 -6.35
N LEU A 39 8.88 0.33 -5.12
CA LEU A 39 9.70 0.35 -3.91
C LEU A 39 10.50 -0.96 -3.76
N GLU A 40 9.93 -2.11 -4.12
CA GLU A 40 10.61 -3.41 -4.13
C GLU A 40 11.76 -3.42 -5.16
N ASP A 41 11.53 -2.83 -6.33
CA ASP A 41 12.54 -2.64 -7.39
C ASP A 41 13.65 -1.64 -7.02
N GLY A 42 13.52 -0.94 -5.88
CA GLY A 42 14.54 -0.05 -5.35
C GLY A 42 14.54 1.37 -5.95
N LEU A 43 13.45 1.79 -6.60
CA LEU A 43 13.36 3.15 -7.12
C LEU A 43 13.33 4.19 -5.98
N SER A 44 13.86 5.38 -6.26
CA SER A 44 13.76 6.51 -5.33
C SER A 44 12.34 7.06 -5.27
N ILE A 45 11.94 7.59 -4.11
CA ILE A 45 10.62 8.22 -3.90
C ILE A 45 10.28 9.25 -4.97
N ARG A 46 11.26 10.07 -5.36
CA ARG A 46 11.06 11.12 -6.37
C ARG A 46 10.75 10.53 -7.74
N ASN A 47 11.42 9.45 -8.12
CA ASN A 47 11.18 8.80 -9.41
C ASN A 47 9.82 8.10 -9.43
N ILE A 48 9.47 7.41 -8.33
CA ILE A 48 8.16 6.78 -8.17
C ILE A 48 7.04 7.83 -8.25
N ALA A 49 7.18 8.95 -7.54
CA ALA A 49 6.21 10.05 -7.55
C ALA A 49 5.97 10.57 -8.97
N LYS A 50 7.04 10.76 -9.75
CA LYS A 50 6.96 11.19 -11.16
C LYS A 50 6.27 10.14 -12.04
N GLN A 51 6.62 8.87 -11.89
CA GLN A 51 6.09 7.78 -12.71
C GLN A 51 4.61 7.53 -12.44
N VAL A 52 4.22 7.42 -11.17
CA VAL A 52 2.84 7.14 -10.74
C VAL A 52 1.97 8.41 -10.74
N LYS A 53 2.58 9.58 -11.01
CA LYS A 53 1.93 10.90 -11.03
C LYS A 53 1.22 11.22 -9.71
N VAL A 54 1.93 11.04 -8.59
CA VAL A 54 1.45 11.36 -7.24
C VAL A 54 2.45 12.24 -6.50
N GLY A 55 2.01 12.91 -5.44
CA GLY A 55 2.91 13.64 -4.55
C GLY A 55 3.86 12.71 -3.80
N THR A 56 5.05 13.19 -3.47
CA THR A 56 6.07 12.45 -2.71
C THR A 56 5.55 11.99 -1.34
N ASP A 57 4.68 12.79 -0.70
CA ASP A 57 4.05 12.41 0.57
C ASP A 57 3.20 11.14 0.46
N THR A 58 2.52 10.95 -0.67
CA THR A 58 1.72 9.74 -0.93
C THR A 58 2.63 8.52 -1.02
N VAL A 59 3.78 8.67 -1.69
CA VAL A 59 4.78 7.60 -1.80
C VAL A 59 5.35 7.26 -0.42
N VAL A 60 5.72 8.26 0.38
CA VAL A 60 6.25 8.07 1.75
C VAL A 60 5.23 7.39 2.66
N ARG A 61 3.96 7.81 2.63
CA ARG A 61 2.89 7.16 3.41
C ARG A 61 2.72 5.71 3.00
N THR A 62 2.73 5.42 1.70
CA THR A 62 2.60 4.06 1.18
C THR A 62 3.80 3.20 1.60
N ALA A 63 5.03 3.72 1.51
CA ALA A 63 6.21 3.03 1.98
C ALA A 63 6.12 2.63 3.46
N ARG A 64 5.66 3.55 4.32
CA ARG A 64 5.45 3.29 5.75
C ARG A 64 4.32 2.27 6.00
N MET A 65 3.25 2.30 5.20
CA MET A 65 2.18 1.29 5.28
C MET A 65 2.69 -0.11 4.93
N VAL A 66 3.48 -0.22 3.86
CA VAL A 66 4.08 -1.48 3.42
C VAL A 66 5.07 -2.00 4.45
N GLU A 67 5.88 -1.14 5.06
CA GLU A 67 6.83 -1.55 6.10
C GLU A 67 6.13 -2.09 7.36
N LYS A 68 5.10 -1.40 7.84
CA LYS A 68 4.41 -1.73 9.10
C LYS A 68 3.45 -2.92 9.03
N GLY A 69 2.99 -3.30 7.84
CA GLY A 69 1.79 -4.13 7.69
C GLY A 69 1.99 -5.55 7.13
N ASP A 70 0.90 -6.33 7.21
CA ASP A 70 0.74 -7.65 6.57
C ASP A 70 0.87 -7.61 5.04
N ILE A 71 0.78 -6.42 4.43
CA ILE A 71 1.00 -6.21 2.98
C ILE A 71 2.39 -6.72 2.58
N LYS A 72 3.40 -6.51 3.43
CA LYS A 72 4.74 -7.09 3.20
C LYS A 72 4.70 -8.61 3.12
N LYS A 73 3.85 -9.28 3.90
CA LYS A 73 3.69 -10.75 3.86
C LYS A 73 2.96 -11.20 2.60
N VAL A 74 1.98 -10.43 2.13
CA VAL A 74 1.26 -10.70 0.87
C VAL A 74 2.22 -10.55 -0.31
N ILE A 75 3.00 -9.47 -0.36
CA ILE A 75 4.04 -9.24 -1.38
C ILE A 75 5.11 -10.34 -1.32
N ARG A 76 5.60 -10.70 -0.12
CA ARG A 76 6.56 -11.81 0.08
C ARG A 76 6.07 -13.18 -0.40
N LYS A 77 4.75 -13.43 -0.35
CA LYS A 77 4.17 -14.67 -0.87
C LYS A 77 4.23 -14.74 -2.40
N SER A 78 4.26 -13.59 -3.07
CA SER A 78 4.35 -13.48 -4.53
C SER A 78 5.78 -13.33 -5.07
N SER A 79 6.76 -12.90 -4.26
CA SER A 79 8.15 -12.73 -4.68
C SER A 79 9.16 -13.04 -3.55
N GLU A 80 10.15 -13.89 -3.84
CA GLU A 80 11.16 -14.41 -2.89
C GLU A 80 12.23 -13.39 -2.43
N LYS A 81 12.13 -12.09 -2.76
CA LYS A 81 13.22 -11.12 -2.52
C LYS A 81 12.81 -9.96 -1.64
N LEU A 82 13.41 -9.82 -0.45
CA LEU A 82 13.53 -8.54 0.27
C LEU A 82 14.85 -8.49 1.06
N PRO A 83 15.59 -7.38 1.00
CA PRO A 83 15.19 -6.14 1.66
C PRO A 83 15.00 -4.99 0.65
N PHE A 84 14.05 -4.09 0.92
CA PHE A 84 13.83 -2.89 0.11
C PHE A 84 15.17 -2.18 -0.15
N LYS A 85 15.68 -2.25 -1.38
CA LYS A 85 16.89 -1.53 -1.80
C LYS A 85 16.52 -0.10 -2.14
N THR A 86 15.97 0.63 -1.17
CA THR A 86 15.70 2.05 -1.41
C THR A 86 16.94 2.87 -1.13
N ASN A 87 17.27 3.78 -2.05
CA ASN A 87 18.28 4.81 -1.84
C ASN A 87 17.82 5.90 -0.83
N THR A 88 16.73 5.65 -0.08
CA THR A 88 16.11 6.61 0.85
C THR A 88 15.83 6.01 2.24
N PRO A 89 16.86 5.53 2.98
CA PRO A 89 16.70 4.84 4.25
C PRO A 89 16.12 5.71 5.39
N TRP A 90 16.29 7.05 5.32
CA TRP A 90 15.79 8.00 6.32
C TRP A 90 14.27 7.94 6.54
N ILE A 91 13.52 7.46 5.54
CA ILE A 91 12.05 7.38 5.59
C ILE A 91 11.57 6.44 6.69
N PHE A 92 12.39 5.45 6.97
CA PHE A 92 12.18 4.41 7.98
C PHE A 92 12.87 4.75 9.31
N GLY A 93 13.37 5.97 9.48
CA GLY A 93 14.09 6.38 10.69
C GLY A 93 15.44 5.68 10.86
N LYS A 94 15.95 5.02 9.81
CA LYS A 94 17.30 4.46 9.79
C LYS A 94 18.25 5.55 9.32
N HIS A 95 19.03 6.06 10.25
CA HIS A 95 20.28 6.75 9.93
C HIS A 95 21.36 5.66 9.86
N GLU A 96 22.22 5.74 8.84
CA GLU A 96 23.42 4.88 8.76
C GLU A 96 24.23 4.93 10.06
#